data_AF-A0A7V7XF31-F1
#
_entry.id   AF-A0A7V7XF31-F1
#
_cell.length_a   1.000
_cell.length_b   1.000
_cell.length_c   1.000
_cell.angle_alpha   90.00
_cell.angle_beta   90.00
_cell.angle_gamma   90.00
#
_symmetry.space_group_name_H-M   'P 1'
#
loop_
_entity.id
_entity.type
_entity.pdbx_description
1 polymer ?
#
loop_
_entity_poly.entity_id
_entity_poly.type
_entity_poly.pdbx_seq_one_letter_code
_entity_poly.pdbx_strand_id
1 'polypeptide(L)'
;MEESPFRKRPQQQEERPQIDMVVRRGSLLRRCGCLLGILLWMLLLIILPCGFVTLLVEKEIRFSLSDLPDDELRIFLLNSDETRGIGFQRPDIYSGGADEDAYCIITSTHYFVWEGDAQNVKTCNCYQKIEDEWVSVLVGGDENCNPSSE
;
A
#
# COMPACT_ATOMS: atom_id res chain seq x y z
N MET A 1 -78.54 -57.33 2.66
CA MET A 1 -78.47 -56.95 1.24
C MET A 1 -78.19 -55.45 1.25
N GLU A 2 -76.91 -55.11 1.41
CA GLU A 2 -76.43 -53.75 1.65
C GLU A 2 -75.88 -53.17 0.35
N GLU A 3 -76.45 -52.05 -0.08
CA GLU A 3 -76.01 -51.28 -1.23
C GLU A 3 -74.75 -50.48 -0.87
N SER A 4 -73.65 -50.69 -1.62
CA SER A 4 -72.45 -49.85 -1.53
C SER A 4 -72.55 -48.67 -2.50
N PRO A 5 -72.24 -47.43 -2.07
CA PRO A 5 -72.18 -46.30 -2.98
C PRO A 5 -70.83 -46.24 -3.72
N PHE A 6 -70.94 -46.15 -5.04
CA PHE A 6 -69.85 -45.98 -5.99
C PHE A 6 -69.12 -44.64 -5.78
N ARG A 7 -67.93 -44.69 -5.17
CA ARG A 7 -67.07 -43.53 -4.89
C ARG A 7 -66.42 -43.04 -6.19
N LYS A 8 -66.89 -41.90 -6.72
CA LYS A 8 -66.24 -41.18 -7.83
C LYS A 8 -64.80 -40.83 -7.46
N ARG A 9 -63.81 -41.26 -8.26
CA ARG A 9 -62.43 -40.75 -8.20
C ARG A 9 -62.37 -39.38 -8.89
N PRO A 10 -61.81 -38.34 -8.28
CA PRO A 10 -61.52 -37.10 -8.98
C PRO A 10 -60.38 -37.30 -9.98
N GLN A 11 -60.48 -36.63 -11.13
CA GLN A 11 -59.48 -36.65 -12.19
C GLN A 11 -58.17 -36.02 -11.69
N GLN A 12 -57.06 -36.76 -11.82
CA GLN A 12 -55.73 -36.17 -11.75
C GLN A 12 -55.48 -35.39 -13.04
N GLN A 13 -55.44 -34.07 -12.90
CA GLN A 13 -55.02 -33.13 -13.92
C GLN A 13 -53.50 -33.23 -14.07
N GLU A 14 -53.04 -33.66 -15.25
CA GLU A 14 -51.63 -33.78 -15.61
C GLU A 14 -51.04 -32.39 -15.86
N GLU A 15 -50.49 -31.77 -14.81
CA GLU A 15 -49.65 -30.59 -14.95
C GLU A 15 -48.32 -31.01 -15.59
N ARG A 16 -48.17 -30.76 -16.90
CA ARG A 16 -46.86 -30.80 -17.56
C ARG A 16 -45.97 -29.71 -16.94
N PRO A 17 -44.78 -30.05 -16.41
CA PRO A 17 -43.84 -29.02 -15.99
C PRO A 17 -43.34 -28.29 -17.25
N GLN A 18 -43.80 -27.05 -17.42
CA GLN A 18 -43.17 -26.08 -18.32
C GLN A 18 -41.77 -25.80 -17.78
N ILE A 19 -40.75 -26.37 -18.43
CA ILE A 19 -39.36 -26.02 -18.15
C ILE A 19 -39.09 -24.70 -18.86
N ASP A 20 -39.39 -23.59 -18.18
CA ASP A 20 -38.96 -22.27 -18.60
C ASP A 20 -37.42 -22.23 -18.55
N MET A 21 -36.79 -22.24 -19.73
CA MET A 21 -35.37 -21.98 -19.87
C MET A 21 -35.08 -20.52 -19.55
N VAL A 22 -34.79 -20.23 -18.28
CA VAL A 22 -34.18 -18.97 -17.86
C VAL A 22 -32.77 -18.90 -18.46
N VAL A 23 -32.60 -18.11 -19.53
CA VAL A 23 -31.30 -17.84 -20.14
C VAL A 23 -30.40 -17.18 -19.10
N ARG A 24 -29.47 -17.97 -18.54
CA ARG A 24 -28.59 -17.61 -17.43
C ARG A 24 -27.47 -16.67 -17.92
N ARG A 25 -27.79 -15.39 -18.09
CA ARG A 25 -26.86 -14.30 -18.51
C ARG A 25 -25.86 -13.87 -17.42
N GLY A 26 -25.56 -14.72 -16.45
CA GLY A 26 -24.73 -14.41 -15.25
C GLY A 26 -23.35 -15.09 -15.22
N SER A 27 -22.82 -15.54 -16.37
CA SER A 27 -21.59 -16.35 -16.43
C SER A 27 -20.32 -15.53 -16.70
N LEU A 28 -20.39 -14.53 -17.58
CA LEU A 28 -19.19 -13.82 -18.05
C LEU A 28 -18.62 -12.83 -17.02
N LEU A 29 -19.47 -12.04 -16.35
CA LEU A 29 -19.01 -11.14 -15.27
C LEU A 29 -18.35 -11.91 -14.12
N ARG A 30 -18.90 -13.08 -13.79
CA ARG A 30 -18.40 -13.95 -12.72
C ARG A 30 -17.07 -14.62 -13.10
N ARG A 31 -16.87 -14.92 -14.39
CA ARG A 31 -15.60 -15.44 -14.93
C ARG A 31 -14.51 -14.37 -14.95
N CYS A 32 -14.82 -13.15 -15.38
CA CYS A 32 -13.86 -12.04 -15.36
C CYS A 32 -13.42 -11.69 -13.93
N GLY A 33 -14.35 -11.64 -12.97
CA GLY A 33 -14.00 -11.40 -11.57
C GLY A 33 -13.11 -12.49 -10.97
N CYS A 34 -13.34 -13.77 -11.33
CA CYS A 34 -12.50 -14.88 -10.86
C CYS A 34 -11.09 -14.82 -11.48
N LEU A 35 -10.97 -14.53 -12.77
CA LEU A 35 -9.66 -14.35 -13.42
C LEU A 35 -8.90 -13.16 -12.84
N LEU A 36 -9.57 -12.02 -12.63
CA LEU A 36 -8.98 -10.86 -11.96
C LEU A 36 -8.50 -11.21 -10.55
N GLY A 37 -9.32 -11.92 -9.77
CA GLY A 37 -8.93 -12.37 -8.43
C GLY A 37 -7.70 -13.28 -8.45
N ILE A 38 -7.62 -14.23 -9.37
CA ILE A 38 -6.46 -15.13 -9.53
C ILE A 38 -5.22 -14.35 -9.97
N LEU A 39 -5.35 -13.41 -10.91
CA LEU A 39 -4.24 -12.58 -11.36
C LEU A 39 -3.71 -11.71 -10.23
N LEU A 40 -4.59 -11.06 -9.46
CA LEU A 40 -4.22 -10.21 -8.33
C LEU A 40 -3.55 -11.05 -7.23
N TRP A 41 -4.05 -12.26 -6.98
CA TRP A 41 -3.44 -13.22 -6.06
C TRP A 41 -2.05 -13.65 -6.50
N MET A 42 -1.88 -14.02 -7.78
CA MET A 42 -0.58 -14.39 -8.36
C MET A 42 0.41 -13.23 -8.30
N LEU A 43 -0.03 -12.02 -8.63
CA LEU A 43 0.79 -10.82 -8.57
C LEU A 43 1.29 -10.58 -7.14
N LEU A 44 0.42 -10.71 -6.15
CA LEU A 44 0.76 -10.55 -4.74
C LEU A 44 1.76 -11.62 -4.28
N LEU A 45 1.57 -12.88 -4.69
CA LEU A 45 2.49 -13.97 -4.39
C LEU A 45 3.86 -13.83 -5.04
N ILE A 46 3.96 -13.12 -6.17
CA ILE A 46 5.24 -12.89 -6.88
C ILE A 46 5.94 -11.64 -6.33
N ILE A 47 5.20 -10.54 -6.13
CA ILE A 47 5.77 -9.27 -5.67
C ILE A 47 6.39 -9.41 -4.29
N LEU A 48 5.74 -10.14 -3.39
CA LEU A 48 6.19 -10.28 -2.00
C LEU A 48 7.58 -10.93 -1.87
N PRO A 49 7.84 -12.13 -2.44
CA PRO A 49 9.18 -12.73 -2.40
C PRO A 49 10.18 -11.97 -3.27
N CYS A 50 9.79 -11.48 -4.45
CA CYS A 50 10.73 -10.72 -5.29
C CYS A 50 11.19 -9.44 -4.59
N GLY A 51 10.26 -8.67 -3.99
CA GLY A 51 10.59 -7.46 -3.24
C GLY A 51 11.45 -7.74 -2.01
N PHE A 52 11.22 -8.87 -1.34
CA PHE A 52 12.06 -9.28 -0.21
C PHE A 52 13.48 -9.65 -0.65
N VAL A 53 13.63 -10.36 -1.77
CA VAL A 53 14.94 -10.73 -2.32
C VAL A 53 15.70 -9.50 -2.81
N THR A 54 15.05 -8.54 -3.49
CA THR A 54 15.71 -7.30 -3.90
C THR A 54 16.19 -6.49 -2.71
N LEU A 55 15.39 -6.39 -1.64
CA LEU A 55 15.79 -5.75 -0.38
C LEU A 55 17.00 -6.44 0.27
N LEU A 56 17.11 -7.77 0.18
CA LEU A 56 18.25 -8.50 0.71
C LEU A 56 19.54 -8.27 -0.10
N VAL A 57 19.45 -8.10 -1.42
CA VAL A 57 20.61 -7.98 -2.32
C VAL A 57 21.16 -6.56 -2.34
N GLU A 58 20.31 -5.57 -2.59
CA GLU A 58 20.72 -4.17 -2.73
C GLU A 58 20.82 -3.47 -1.37
N LYS A 59 20.17 -4.02 -0.33
CA LYS A 59 20.07 -3.48 1.05
C LYS A 59 19.36 -2.13 1.17
N GLU A 60 19.21 -1.39 0.08
CA GLU A 60 18.47 -0.15 0.01
C GLU A 60 17.80 0.00 -1.36
N ILE A 61 16.56 0.47 -1.35
CA ILE A 61 15.84 0.91 -2.54
C ILE A 61 15.63 2.41 -2.38
N ARG A 62 16.14 3.19 -3.33
CA ARG A 62 16.05 4.66 -3.35
C ARG A 62 15.21 5.12 -4.52
N PHE A 63 14.23 5.97 -4.26
CA PHE A 63 13.45 6.64 -5.29
C PHE A 63 13.56 8.16 -5.11
N SER A 64 14.12 8.85 -6.08
CA SER A 64 14.16 10.32 -6.12
C SER A 64 12.77 10.87 -6.47
N LEU A 65 12.19 11.68 -5.59
CA LEU A 65 10.88 12.31 -5.81
C LEU A 65 11.00 13.68 -6.48
N SER A 66 12.12 14.37 -6.32
CA SER A 66 12.37 15.73 -6.83
C SER A 66 13.87 15.94 -7.16
N ASP A 67 14.17 17.10 -7.77
CA ASP A 67 15.54 17.59 -8.02
C ASP A 67 16.19 18.23 -6.78
N LEU A 68 15.55 18.11 -5.61
CA LEU A 68 16.12 18.55 -4.33
C LEU A 68 17.09 17.49 -3.79
N PRO A 69 18.25 17.90 -3.24
CA PRO A 69 19.14 16.98 -2.55
C PRO A 69 18.43 16.37 -1.32
N ASP A 70 18.61 15.07 -1.11
CA ASP A 70 17.96 14.27 -0.06
C ASP A 70 16.44 14.10 -0.16
N ASP A 71 15.80 14.49 -1.27
CA ASP A 71 14.40 14.13 -1.55
C ASP A 71 14.28 12.71 -2.15
N GLU A 72 14.80 11.73 -1.41
CA GLU A 72 14.75 10.33 -1.78
C GLU A 72 13.92 9.52 -0.78
N LEU A 73 12.88 8.85 -1.29
CA LEU A 73 12.21 7.80 -0.55
C LEU A 73 13.14 6.60 -0.46
N ARG A 74 13.56 6.23 0.76
CA ARG A 74 14.48 5.12 0.99
C ARG A 74 13.82 4.03 1.81
N ILE A 75 13.88 2.80 1.29
CA ILE A 75 13.53 1.59 2.04
C ILE A 75 14.81 0.79 2.20
N PHE A 76 15.25 0.56 3.43
CA PHE A 76 16.53 -0.07 3.68
C PHE A 76 16.42 -1.19 4.71
N LEU A 77 17.29 -2.18 4.57
CA LEU A 77 17.41 -3.26 5.53
C LEU A 77 18.38 -2.85 6.63
N LEU A 78 17.89 -2.77 7.86
CA LEU A 78 18.73 -2.56 9.03
C LEU A 78 19.32 -3.92 9.41
N ASN A 79 20.63 -4.08 9.26
CA ASN A 79 21.34 -5.32 9.61
C ASN A 79 22.65 -4.97 10.32
N SER A 80 22.51 -4.58 11.59
CA SER A 80 23.61 -4.34 12.52
C SER A 80 23.77 -5.54 13.46
N ASP A 81 24.89 -5.61 14.18
CA ASP A 81 25.19 -6.71 15.10
C ASP A 81 24.18 -6.80 16.25
N GLU A 82 23.59 -5.68 16.65
CA GLU A 82 22.63 -5.57 17.76
C GLU A 82 21.20 -5.25 17.30
N THR A 83 20.99 -4.96 16.02
CA THR A 83 19.70 -4.46 15.51
C THR A 83 19.40 -4.98 14.12
N ARG A 84 18.27 -5.67 13.96
CA ARG A 84 17.79 -6.16 12.67
C ARG A 84 16.35 -5.79 12.41
N GLY A 85 16.12 -5.19 11.25
CA GLY A 85 14.85 -4.58 10.92
C GLY A 85 14.75 -4.14 9.47
N ILE A 86 13.63 -3.53 9.14
CA ILE A 86 13.44 -2.74 7.93
C ILE A 86 13.23 -1.29 8.36
N GLY A 87 14.00 -0.39 7.77
CA GLY A 87 13.86 1.05 7.88
C GLY A 87 13.10 1.60 6.68
N PHE A 88 12.24 2.57 6.95
CA PHE A 88 11.52 3.34 5.95
C PHE A 88 11.74 4.82 6.21
N GLN A 89 12.30 5.52 5.21
CA GLN A 89 12.58 6.94 5.27
C GLN A 89 11.74 7.66 4.23
N ARG A 90 10.94 8.63 4.68
CA ARG A 90 10.13 9.50 3.82
C ARG A 90 10.54 10.95 3.99
N PRO A 91 10.92 11.62 2.89
CA PRO A 91 11.07 13.07 2.86
C PRO A 91 9.71 13.75 2.64
N ASP A 92 9.47 14.84 3.35
CA ASP A 92 8.36 15.75 3.14
C ASP A 92 8.93 17.17 2.92
N ILE A 93 8.62 17.78 1.78
CA ILE A 93 9.13 19.11 1.40
C ILE A 93 8.17 20.19 1.91
N TYR A 94 8.72 21.19 2.60
CA TYR A 94 8.03 22.38 3.06
C TYR A 94 8.72 23.63 2.51
N SER A 95 7.95 24.47 1.80
CA SER A 95 8.36 25.82 1.40
C SER A 95 7.95 26.82 2.49
N GLY A 96 8.91 27.60 3.01
CA GLY A 96 8.64 28.58 4.07
C GLY A 96 9.23 28.21 5.44
N GLY A 97 10.50 27.76 5.45
CA GLY A 97 11.27 27.66 6.69
C GLY A 97 11.62 29.05 7.25
N ALA A 98 12.60 29.10 8.17
CA ALA A 98 13.03 30.34 8.85
C ALA A 98 13.39 31.53 7.92
N ASP A 99 13.58 31.29 6.62
CA ASP A 99 13.75 32.29 5.57
C ASP A 99 12.78 32.02 4.40
N GLU A 100 12.18 33.07 3.83
CA GLU A 100 11.15 32.99 2.78
C GLU A 100 11.62 32.33 1.46
N ASP A 101 12.94 32.26 1.23
CA ASP A 101 13.58 31.67 0.04
C ASP A 101 14.22 30.27 0.30
N ALA A 102 13.96 29.67 1.46
CA ALA A 102 14.50 28.35 1.84
C ALA A 102 13.46 27.23 1.67
N TYR A 103 13.91 26.11 1.10
CA TYR A 103 13.15 24.86 1.01
C TYR A 103 13.64 23.89 2.08
N CYS A 104 12.77 23.50 3.00
CA CYS A 104 13.10 22.58 4.08
C CYS A 104 12.54 21.18 3.79
N ILE A 105 13.36 20.16 4.02
CA ILE A 105 12.99 18.75 3.89
C ILE A 105 12.96 18.15 5.29
N ILE A 106 11.78 17.67 5.69
CA ILE A 106 11.61 16.88 6.90
C ILE A 106 11.72 15.42 6.52
N THR A 107 12.77 14.78 6.97
CA THR A 107 13.02 13.36 6.79
C THR A 107 12.50 12.60 8.01
N SER A 108 11.41 11.86 7.84
CA SER A 108 10.88 10.96 8.87
C SER A 108 11.37 9.54 8.63
N THR A 109 12.17 9.01 9.55
CA THR A 109 12.68 7.64 9.50
C THR A 109 11.95 6.78 10.53
N HIS A 110 11.25 5.77 10.04
CA HIS A 110 10.55 4.78 10.84
C HIS A 110 11.25 3.44 10.76
N TYR A 111 11.46 2.82 11.92
CA TYR A 111 12.07 1.51 12.01
C TYR A 111 11.04 0.46 12.40
N PHE A 112 10.97 -0.63 11.64
CA PHE A 112 10.24 -1.84 11.98
C PHE A 112 11.25 -2.94 12.25
N VAL A 113 11.56 -3.15 13.52
CA VAL A 113 12.65 -4.01 14.01
C VAL A 113 12.07 -5.29 14.59
N TRP A 114 12.69 -6.44 14.29
CA TRP A 114 12.36 -7.73 14.90
C TRP A 114 13.43 -8.20 15.90
N GLU A 115 14.59 -7.58 15.91
CA GLU A 115 15.69 -7.84 16.85
C GLU A 115 16.38 -6.52 17.21
N GLY A 116 16.46 -6.19 18.51
CA GLY A 116 17.03 -4.92 19.00
C GLY A 116 15.98 -3.81 19.23
N ASP A 117 16.46 -2.63 19.63
CA ASP A 117 15.66 -1.42 19.84
C ASP A 117 16.16 -0.32 18.89
N ALA A 118 15.24 0.29 18.15
CA ALA A 118 15.53 1.45 17.30
C ALA A 118 14.43 2.48 17.47
N GLN A 119 14.81 3.73 17.66
CA GLN A 119 13.89 4.84 17.82
C GLN A 119 13.62 5.51 16.48
N ASN A 120 12.37 5.89 16.24
CA ASN A 120 12.01 6.69 15.06
C ASN A 120 12.66 8.07 15.18
N VAL A 121 13.34 8.51 14.13
CA VAL A 121 14.06 9.79 14.13
C VAL A 121 13.47 10.68 13.04
N LYS A 122 13.32 11.96 13.38
CA LYS A 122 13.00 13.02 12.43
C LYS A 122 14.22 13.90 12.28
N THR A 123 14.59 14.19 11.04
CA THR A 123 15.73 15.05 10.71
C THR A 123 15.26 16.14 9.77
N CYS A 124 15.70 17.37 10.01
CA CYS A 124 15.36 18.54 9.24
C CYS A 124 16.61 19.05 8.51
N ASN A 125 16.52 19.14 7.18
CA ASN A 125 17.56 19.74 6.34
C ASN A 125 16.92 20.84 5.48
N CYS A 126 17.40 22.08 5.62
CA CYS A 126 16.95 23.20 4.79
C CYS A 126 18.00 23.57 3.77
N TYR A 127 17.55 23.75 2.54
CA TYR A 127 18.34 24.05 1.37
C TYR A 127 17.91 25.40 0.77
N GLN A 128 18.89 26.17 0.35
CA GLN A 128 18.69 27.38 -0.43
C GLN A 128 19.41 27.21 -1.77
N LYS A 129 18.80 27.72 -2.84
CA LYS A 129 19.38 27.66 -4.18
C LYS A 129 20.20 28.92 -4.44
N ILE A 130 21.52 28.81 -4.51
CA ILE A 130 22.46 29.90 -4.77
C ILE A 130 23.15 29.60 -6.09
N GLU A 131 23.02 30.50 -7.08
CA GLU A 131 23.67 30.35 -8.41
C GLU A 131 23.44 28.97 -9.08
N ASP A 132 22.22 28.45 -8.99
CA ASP A 132 21.81 27.12 -9.47
C ASP A 132 22.34 25.90 -8.70
N GLU A 133 23.09 26.10 -7.62
CA GLU A 133 23.54 25.04 -6.71
C GLU A 133 22.71 25.03 -5.41
N TRP A 134 22.37 23.83 -4.92
CA TRP A 134 21.68 23.68 -3.65
C TRP A 134 22.69 23.68 -2.50
N VAL A 135 22.55 24.62 -1.57
CA VAL A 135 23.42 24.75 -0.39
C VAL A 135 22.59 24.49 0.87
N SER A 136 23.08 23.62 1.76
CA SER A 136 22.44 23.37 3.06
C SER A 136 22.65 24.56 3.98
N VAL A 137 21.58 25.24 4.38
CA VAL A 137 21.62 26.41 5.26
C VAL A 137 21.42 26.01 6.72
N LEU A 138 20.58 25.01 6.98
CA LEU A 138 20.28 24.50 8.32
C LEU A 138 20.23 22.98 8.30
N VAL A 139 20.93 22.35 9.24
CA VAL A 139 20.91 20.90 9.49
C VAL A 139 20.65 20.70 10.99
N GLY A 140 19.58 19.99 11.36
CA GLY A 140 19.34 19.65 12.76
C GLY A 140 18.11 18.79 13.02
N GLY A 141 17.70 18.76 14.30
CA GLY A 141 16.55 18.00 14.78
C GLY A 141 15.21 18.57 14.31
N ASP A 142 14.12 17.94 14.76
CA ASP A 142 12.75 18.37 14.45
C ASP A 142 12.42 19.78 14.96
N GLU A 143 13.18 20.30 15.92
CA GLU A 143 13.06 21.69 16.38
C GLU A 143 13.29 22.75 15.30
N ASN A 144 14.07 22.44 14.25
CA ASN A 144 14.49 23.42 13.24
C ASN A 144 13.51 23.56 12.07
N CYS A 145 12.61 22.60 11.88
CA CYS A 145 11.62 22.59 10.80
C CYS A 145 10.21 23.00 11.28
N ASN A 146 10.11 23.70 12.40
CA ASN A 146 8.82 24.13 12.92
C ASN A 146 8.45 25.53 12.40
N PRO A 147 7.51 25.68 11.44
CA PRO A 147 7.00 26.99 11.03
C PRO A 147 6.06 27.63 12.07
N SER A 148 5.88 27.02 13.24
CA SER A 148 4.91 27.44 14.27
C SER A 148 5.53 27.85 15.62
N SER A 149 6.81 28.19 15.66
CA SER A 149 7.47 28.74 16.87
C SER A 149 7.66 30.26 16.85
N GLU A 150 6.76 30.99 16.20
CA GLU A 150 6.65 32.44 16.33
C GLU A 150 5.39 32.83 17.11
#